data_AF-A0A506Y4K6-F1
#
_entry.id   AF-A0A506Y4K6-F1
#
_cell.length_a   1.000
_cell.length_b   1.000
_cell.length_c   1.000
_cell.angle_alpha   90.00
_cell.angle_beta   90.00
_cell.angle_gamma   90.00
#
_symmetry.space_group_name_H-M   'P 1'
#
loop_
_entity.id
_entity.type
_entity.pdbx_description
1 polymer ?
#
loop_
_entity_poly.entity_id
_entity_poly.type
_entity_poly.pdbx_seq_one_letter_code
_entity_poly.pdbx_strand_id
1 'polypeptide(L)'
;MRRVARDWEAVVAELVRVRGEALIRYATLVSGRRDEAADLVQDALVKTFGRLRNGYTVDNAEPYVRRAIMTLWLDRARRATRWRAIAPLEYRPDETPAPSGGVDARLDLHRELERLSPRERACLVLRYYDDLKVDDIAATLRISPGTVKRYLSDGLAKMAIALADDGTVEDRLGTAAPAASPREGRRAARREEDRRGRV
;
A
#
# COMPACT_ATOMS: atom_id res chain seq x y z
N MET A 1 31.83 15.20 3.89
CA MET A 1 30.98 14.01 3.68
C MET A 1 30.36 13.41 4.95
N ARG A 2 30.94 13.54 6.16
CA ARG A 2 30.38 12.93 7.41
C ARG A 2 29.07 13.54 7.96
N ARG A 3 28.78 14.83 7.74
CA ARG A 3 27.57 15.48 8.30
C ARG A 3 26.29 14.98 7.62
N VAL A 4 26.33 14.87 6.30
CA VAL A 4 25.22 14.38 5.45
C VAL A 4 24.84 12.92 5.74
N ALA A 5 25.82 12.07 6.09
CA ALA A 5 25.57 10.70 6.49
C ALA A 5 24.79 10.59 7.82
N ARG A 6 24.92 11.57 8.73
CA ARG A 6 24.16 11.57 9.99
C ARG A 6 22.73 12.06 9.83
N ASP A 7 22.48 12.90 8.82
CA ASP A 7 21.17 13.54 8.65
C ASP A 7 20.09 12.52 8.22
N TRP A 8 20.43 11.56 7.34
CA TRP A 8 19.44 10.56 6.90
C TRP A 8 19.17 9.49 7.97
N GLU A 9 20.17 9.10 8.77
CA GLU A 9 19.99 8.13 9.87
C GLU A 9 18.98 8.66 10.89
N ALA A 10 19.10 9.93 11.26
CA ALA A 10 18.15 10.59 12.15
C ALA A 10 16.74 10.63 11.55
N VAL A 11 16.61 10.93 10.25
CA VAL A 11 15.31 10.94 9.56
C VAL A 11 14.69 9.54 9.50
N VAL A 12 15.48 8.50 9.23
CA VAL A 12 15.00 7.11 9.24
C VAL A 12 14.54 6.71 10.63
N ALA A 13 15.36 6.97 11.65
CA ALA A 13 15.02 6.64 13.04
C ALA A 13 13.71 7.32 13.46
N GLU A 14 13.56 8.60 13.15
CA GLU A 14 12.35 9.36 13.45
C GLU A 14 11.14 8.86 12.64
N LEU A 15 11.32 8.57 11.35
CA LEU A 15 10.26 7.99 10.51
C LEU A 15 9.79 6.64 11.06
N VAL A 16 10.71 5.77 11.46
CA VAL A 16 10.36 4.47 12.07
C VAL A 16 9.64 4.69 13.39
N ARG A 17 10.11 5.61 14.22
CA ARG A 17 9.48 5.94 15.51
C ARG A 17 8.04 6.45 15.35
N VAL A 18 7.80 7.33 14.37
CA VAL A 18 6.51 8.02 14.21
C VAL A 18 5.55 7.26 13.27
N ARG A 19 6.07 6.60 12.24
CA ARG A 19 5.29 5.96 11.17
C ARG A 19 5.48 4.45 11.05
N GLY A 20 6.37 3.84 11.84
CA GLY A 20 6.70 2.41 11.73
C GLY A 20 5.48 1.50 11.73
N GLU A 21 4.59 1.64 12.71
CA GLU A 21 3.37 0.83 12.75
C GLU A 21 2.45 1.07 11.56
N ALA A 22 2.32 2.32 11.10
CA ALA A 22 1.48 2.64 9.95
C ALA A 22 2.05 2.04 8.65
N LEU A 23 3.37 1.98 8.53
CA LEU A 23 4.07 1.31 7.44
C LEU A 23 3.90 -0.21 7.51
N ILE A 24 3.93 -0.81 8.71
CA ILE A 24 3.68 -2.25 8.89
C ILE A 24 2.23 -2.60 8.54
N ARG A 25 1.25 -1.82 9.00
CA ARG A 25 -0.16 -2.01 8.62
C ARG A 25 -0.36 -1.89 7.11
N TYR A 26 0.28 -0.91 6.49
CA TYR A 26 0.25 -0.75 5.03
C TYR A 26 0.90 -1.93 4.30
N ALA A 27 2.07 -2.38 4.75
CA ALA A 27 2.73 -3.55 4.19
C ALA A 27 1.87 -4.82 4.35
N THR A 28 1.21 -4.99 5.49
CA THR A 28 0.27 -6.10 5.75
C THR A 28 -0.94 -6.03 4.82
N LEU A 29 -1.48 -4.84 4.54
CA LEU A 29 -2.56 -4.65 3.56
C LEU A 29 -2.16 -5.08 2.15
N VAL A 30 -0.91 -4.80 1.78
CA VAL A 30 -0.38 -5.14 0.46
C VAL A 30 -0.03 -6.63 0.37
N SER A 31 0.68 -7.18 1.36
CA SER A 31 1.16 -8.56 1.35
C SER A 31 0.06 -9.58 1.65
N GLY A 32 -0.92 -9.23 2.49
CA GLY A 32 -1.87 -10.16 3.11
C GLY A 32 -1.29 -10.84 4.36
N ARG A 33 0.04 -10.91 4.47
CA ARG A 33 0.73 -11.63 5.54
C ARG A 33 1.51 -10.72 6.46
N ARG A 34 1.30 -10.87 7.77
CA ARG A 34 1.92 -10.05 8.82
C ARG A 34 3.40 -10.40 9.04
N ASP A 35 3.78 -11.66 8.83
CA ASP A 35 5.16 -12.15 8.92
C ASP A 35 6.07 -11.46 7.88
N GLU A 36 5.60 -11.32 6.64
CA GLU A 36 6.37 -10.69 5.57
C GLU A 36 6.39 -9.15 5.62
N ALA A 37 5.48 -8.54 6.39
CA ALA A 37 5.30 -7.09 6.40
C ALA A 37 6.51 -6.35 6.98
N ALA A 38 7.10 -6.85 8.06
CA ALA A 38 8.27 -6.23 8.70
C ALA A 38 9.49 -6.21 7.77
N ASP A 39 9.80 -7.35 7.16
CA ASP A 39 10.91 -7.48 6.22
C ASP A 39 10.70 -6.60 4.98
N LEU A 40 9.45 -6.51 4.51
CA LEU A 40 9.12 -5.64 3.37
C LEU A 40 9.32 -4.16 3.71
N VAL A 41 8.93 -3.72 4.92
CA VAL A 41 9.19 -2.36 5.39
C VAL A 41 10.69 -2.10 5.51
N GLN A 42 11.45 -3.05 6.06
CA GLN A 42 12.90 -2.92 6.19
C GLN A 42 13.57 -2.77 4.82
N ASP A 43 13.27 -3.65 3.86
CA ASP A 43 13.80 -3.54 2.50
C ASP A 43 13.40 -2.21 1.82
N ALA A 44 12.19 -1.72 2.08
CA ALA A 44 11.72 -0.46 1.54
C ALA A 44 12.46 0.75 2.13
N LEU A 45 12.76 0.74 3.43
CA LEU A 45 13.60 1.74 4.08
C LEU A 45 15.01 1.72 3.49
N VAL A 46 15.63 0.53 3.40
CA VAL A 46 16.96 0.37 2.78
C VAL A 46 16.95 0.86 1.33
N LYS A 47 15.92 0.54 0.55
CA LYS A 47 15.80 1.01 -0.84
C LYS A 47 15.63 2.53 -0.96
N THR A 48 14.93 3.14 -0.01
CA THR A 48 14.62 4.58 -0.02
C THR A 48 15.81 5.42 0.42
N PHE A 49 16.52 4.97 1.46
CA PHE A 49 17.60 5.71 2.11
C PHE A 49 19.01 5.20 1.75
N GLY A 50 19.13 3.99 1.22
CA GLY A 50 20.43 3.39 0.85
C GLY A 50 21.06 3.97 -0.42
N ARG A 51 20.31 4.72 -1.23
CA ARG A 51 20.91 5.61 -2.24
C ARG A 51 21.16 6.95 -1.56
N LEU A 52 22.37 7.52 -1.71
CA LEU A 52 22.81 8.84 -1.23
C LEU A 52 21.89 10.00 -1.72
N ARG A 53 20.65 10.01 -1.25
CA ARG A 53 19.61 10.98 -1.56
C ARG A 53 19.43 11.83 -0.31
N ASN A 54 19.97 13.03 -0.41
CA ASN A 54 19.97 14.01 0.67
C ASN A 54 18.66 14.81 0.64
N GLY A 55 18.29 15.41 1.78
CA GLY A 55 17.13 16.33 1.86
C GLY A 55 15.79 15.68 2.22
N TYR A 56 15.79 14.43 2.70
CA TYR A 56 14.58 13.84 3.24
C TYR A 56 14.20 14.48 4.59
N THR A 57 12.90 14.67 4.77
CA THR A 57 12.22 14.85 6.04
C THR A 57 11.30 13.65 6.25
N VAL A 58 10.78 13.45 7.46
CA VAL A 58 9.83 12.36 7.73
C VAL A 58 8.65 12.39 6.77
N ASP A 59 8.04 13.57 6.58
CA ASP A 59 6.85 13.75 5.75
C ASP A 59 7.10 13.52 4.26
N ASN A 60 8.26 13.94 3.74
CA ASN A 60 8.56 13.77 2.33
C ASN A 60 9.10 12.36 2.02
N ALA A 61 9.64 11.63 3.00
CA ALA A 61 10.20 10.29 2.83
C ALA A 61 9.12 9.19 2.85
N GLU A 62 8.09 9.32 3.69
CA GLU A 62 7.04 8.31 3.84
C GLU A 62 6.40 7.87 2.49
N PRO A 63 6.03 8.78 1.56
CA PRO A 63 5.51 8.39 0.26
C PRO A 63 6.49 7.55 -0.58
N TYR A 64 7.80 7.84 -0.50
CA TYR A 64 8.81 7.03 -1.19
C TYR A 64 8.93 5.63 -0.57
N VAL A 65 8.84 5.53 0.76
CA VAL A 65 8.84 4.23 1.45
C VAL A 65 7.59 3.42 1.07
N ARG A 66 6.39 3.99 1.09
CA ARG A 66 5.15 3.30 0.64
C ARG A 66 5.26 2.81 -0.81
N ARG A 67 5.79 3.65 -1.70
CA ARG A 67 6.07 3.25 -3.09
C ARG A 67 7.10 2.13 -3.17
N ALA A 68 8.15 2.16 -2.35
CA ALA A 68 9.16 1.12 -2.28
C ALA A 68 8.55 -0.21 -1.80
N ILE A 69 7.73 -0.20 -0.74
CA ILE A 69 6.96 -1.35 -0.24
C ILE A 69 6.15 -1.97 -1.39
N MET A 70 5.31 -1.16 -2.06
CA MET A 70 4.44 -1.63 -3.14
C MET A 70 5.23 -2.28 -4.29
N THR A 71 6.29 -1.61 -4.76
CA THR A 71 7.09 -2.12 -5.89
C THR A 71 7.88 -3.37 -5.53
N LEU A 72 8.46 -3.43 -4.33
CA LEU A 72 9.20 -4.60 -3.85
C LEU A 72 8.29 -5.82 -3.71
N TRP A 73 7.12 -5.65 -3.10
CA TRP A 73 6.14 -6.73 -2.98
C TRP A 73 5.69 -7.22 -4.35
N LEU A 74 5.34 -6.32 -5.26
CA LEU A 74 4.87 -6.70 -6.59
C LEU A 74 5.94 -7.45 -7.39
N ASP A 75 7.20 -7.05 -7.25
CA ASP A 75 8.33 -7.76 -7.87
C ASP A 75 8.55 -9.15 -7.24
N ARG A 76 8.41 -9.29 -5.91
CA ARG A 76 8.43 -10.59 -5.21
C ARG A 76 7.29 -11.50 -5.66
N ALA A 77 6.07 -11.00 -5.72
CA ALA A 77 4.90 -11.74 -6.18
C ALA A 77 5.05 -12.22 -7.63
N ARG A 78 5.59 -11.35 -8.52
CA ARG A 78 5.88 -11.71 -9.91
C ARG A 78 6.94 -12.79 -10.05
N ARG A 79 7.99 -12.75 -9.21
CA ARG A 79 9.02 -13.81 -9.19
C ARG A 79 8.43 -15.13 -8.71
N ALA A 80 7.65 -15.11 -7.63
CA ALA A 80 6.98 -16.31 -7.11
C ALA A 80 6.05 -16.95 -8.16
N THR A 81 5.24 -16.17 -8.88
CA THR A 81 4.38 -16.70 -9.95
C THR A 81 5.18 -17.29 -11.11
N ARG A 82 6.29 -16.65 -11.52
CA ARG A 82 7.17 -17.23 -12.57
C ARG A 82 7.84 -18.51 -12.11
N TRP A 83 8.33 -18.57 -10.88
CA TRP A 83 8.92 -19.79 -10.33
C TRP A 83 7.89 -20.92 -10.22
N ARG A 84 6.66 -20.62 -9.78
CA ARG A 84 5.56 -21.60 -9.78
C ARG A 84 5.20 -22.13 -11.17
N ALA A 85 5.37 -21.33 -12.22
CA ALA A 85 5.14 -21.77 -13.60
C ALA A 85 6.27 -22.65 -14.17
N ILE A 86 7.45 -22.68 -13.53
CA ILE A 86 8.66 -23.38 -14.00
C ILE A 86 9.02 -24.56 -13.08
N ALA A 87 8.56 -24.57 -11.83
CA ALA A 87 8.80 -25.65 -10.88
C ALA A 87 8.12 -26.95 -11.37
N PRO A 88 8.79 -28.11 -11.28
CA PRO A 88 8.14 -29.41 -11.41
C PRO A 88 6.96 -29.49 -10.43
N LEU A 89 5.85 -30.10 -10.86
CA LEU A 89 4.53 -30.14 -10.22
C LEU A 89 4.45 -30.80 -8.81
N GLU A 90 5.50 -30.73 -7.98
CA GLU A 90 5.54 -31.37 -6.66
C GLU A 90 5.49 -30.41 -5.46
N TYR A 91 5.25 -29.11 -5.67
CA TYR A 91 5.08 -28.19 -4.53
C TYR A 91 3.83 -27.33 -4.65
N ARG A 92 2.74 -27.87 -4.11
CA ARG A 92 1.54 -27.10 -3.73
C ARG A 92 1.65 -26.90 -2.21
N PRO A 93 2.21 -25.77 -1.71
CA PRO A 93 2.09 -25.47 -0.29
C PRO A 93 0.60 -25.32 0.01
N ASP A 94 0.16 -25.95 1.11
CA ASP A 94 -1.24 -25.93 1.54
C ASP A 94 -1.82 -24.51 1.43
N GLU A 95 -2.98 -24.43 0.77
CA GLU A 95 -3.90 -23.31 0.96
C GLU A 95 -4.16 -23.24 2.47
N THR A 96 -3.46 -22.36 3.16
CA THR A 96 -3.56 -22.25 4.62
C THR A 96 -5.01 -21.89 4.93
N PRO A 97 -5.75 -22.72 5.67
CA PRO A 97 -7.13 -22.42 6.02
C PRO A 97 -7.15 -21.12 6.81
N ALA A 98 -8.02 -20.20 6.41
CA ALA A 98 -8.24 -18.96 7.15
C ALA A 98 -8.64 -19.30 8.60
N PRO A 99 -8.12 -18.60 9.63
CA PRO A 99 -8.59 -18.80 10.99
C PRO A 99 -10.08 -18.48 11.06
N SER A 100 -10.92 -19.48 11.33
CA SER A 100 -12.34 -19.29 11.60
C SER A 100 -12.49 -18.67 12.99
N GLY A 101 -13.02 -17.45 13.06
CA GLY A 101 -13.37 -16.82 14.32
C GLY A 101 -13.56 -15.32 14.23
N GLY A 102 -14.82 -14.87 14.39
CA GLY A 102 -15.21 -13.51 14.78
C GLY A 102 -14.77 -12.39 13.85
N VAL A 103 -15.60 -12.05 12.87
CA VAL A 103 -15.26 -11.12 11.80
C VAL A 103 -15.43 -9.66 12.24
N ASP A 104 -14.30 -8.99 12.46
CA ASP A 104 -14.18 -7.54 12.37
C ASP A 104 -14.15 -7.18 10.87
N ALA A 105 -14.84 -6.13 10.40
CA ALA A 105 -14.95 -5.78 8.98
C ALA A 105 -13.57 -5.57 8.29
N ARG A 106 -12.52 -5.33 9.09
CA ARG A 106 -11.12 -5.28 8.63
C ARG A 106 -10.58 -6.65 8.20
N LEU A 107 -10.95 -7.74 8.87
CA LEU A 107 -10.52 -9.09 8.50
C LEU A 107 -11.09 -9.51 7.14
N ASP A 108 -12.32 -9.12 6.82
CA ASP A 108 -12.94 -9.42 5.52
C ASP A 108 -12.21 -8.73 4.37
N LEU A 109 -11.91 -7.43 4.52
CA LEU A 109 -11.20 -6.68 3.48
C LEU A 109 -9.83 -7.29 3.14
N HIS A 110 -9.08 -7.73 4.14
CA HIS A 110 -7.78 -8.38 3.90
C HIS A 110 -7.94 -9.70 3.12
N ARG A 111 -8.91 -10.54 3.49
CA ARG A 111 -9.21 -11.80 2.79
C ARG A 111 -9.65 -11.55 1.35
N GLU A 112 -10.45 -10.52 1.11
CA GLU A 112 -10.88 -10.20 -0.24
C GLU A 112 -9.77 -9.66 -1.13
N LEU A 113 -8.89 -8.84 -0.57
CA LEU A 113 -7.69 -8.40 -1.28
C LEU A 113 -6.77 -9.60 -1.59
N GLU A 114 -6.74 -10.63 -0.74
CA GLU A 114 -5.93 -11.83 -0.95
C GLU A 114 -6.31 -12.60 -2.21
N ARG A 115 -7.61 -12.62 -2.57
CA ARG A 115 -8.14 -13.28 -3.77
C ARG A 115 -7.77 -12.59 -5.08
N LEU A 116 -7.34 -11.33 -5.02
CA LEU A 116 -7.00 -10.55 -6.20
C LEU A 116 -5.64 -10.93 -6.77
N SER A 117 -5.47 -10.75 -8.08
CA SER A 117 -4.14 -10.83 -8.67
C SER A 117 -3.23 -9.73 -8.08
N PRO A 118 -1.90 -9.94 -8.01
CA PRO A 118 -1.01 -8.94 -7.42
C PRO A 118 -1.13 -7.55 -8.05
N ARG A 119 -1.47 -7.48 -9.34
CA ARG A 119 -1.65 -6.23 -10.07
C ARG A 119 -2.99 -5.54 -9.78
N GLU A 120 -4.07 -6.30 -9.62
CA GLU A 120 -5.37 -5.77 -9.19
C GLU A 120 -5.27 -5.17 -7.79
N ARG A 121 -4.71 -5.93 -6.84
CA ARG A 121 -4.50 -5.48 -5.46
C ARG A 121 -3.64 -4.22 -5.41
N ALA A 122 -2.52 -4.20 -6.14
CA ALA A 122 -1.65 -3.02 -6.20
C ALA A 122 -2.41 -1.77 -6.66
N CYS A 123 -3.20 -1.88 -7.74
CA CYS A 123 -3.98 -0.77 -8.27
C CYS A 123 -5.00 -0.27 -7.25
N LEU A 124 -5.73 -1.16 -6.58
CA LEU A 124 -6.72 -0.79 -5.57
C LEU A 124 -6.08 -0.10 -4.37
N VAL A 125 -5.00 -0.66 -3.81
CA VAL A 125 -4.32 -0.05 -2.65
C VAL A 125 -3.78 1.33 -3.02
N LEU A 126 -3.11 1.48 -4.15
CA LEU A 126 -2.61 2.79 -4.60
C LEU A 126 -3.76 3.79 -4.84
N ARG A 127 -4.91 3.33 -5.36
CA ARG A 127 -6.05 4.20 -5.66
C ARG A 127 -6.81 4.65 -4.43
N TYR A 128 -7.09 3.74 -3.51
CA TYR A 128 -8.02 3.96 -2.40
C TYR A 128 -7.29 4.24 -1.07
N TYR A 129 -6.09 3.69 -0.87
CA TYR A 129 -5.32 3.92 0.35
C TYR A 129 -4.35 5.08 0.20
N ASP A 130 -3.65 5.16 -0.94
CA ASP A 130 -2.67 6.24 -1.20
C ASP A 130 -3.27 7.44 -1.97
N ASP A 131 -4.54 7.32 -2.38
CA ASP A 131 -5.30 8.34 -3.13
C ASP A 131 -4.50 8.87 -4.35
N LEU A 132 -3.90 7.95 -5.10
CA LEU A 132 -3.22 8.23 -6.35
C LEU A 132 -4.21 8.24 -7.53
N LYS A 133 -3.98 9.14 -8.48
CA LYS A 133 -4.74 9.14 -9.74
C LYS A 133 -4.25 8.04 -10.66
N VAL A 134 -5.07 7.70 -11.65
CA VAL A 134 -4.77 6.64 -12.64
C VAL A 134 -3.39 6.82 -13.29
N ASP A 135 -3.02 8.06 -13.65
CA ASP A 135 -1.75 8.34 -14.30
C ASP A 135 -0.55 8.17 -13.34
N ASP A 136 -0.71 8.55 -12.07
CA ASP A 136 0.31 8.37 -11.04
C ASP A 136 0.52 6.88 -10.72
N ILE A 137 -0.57 6.10 -10.71
CA ILE A 137 -0.52 4.64 -10.56
C ILE A 137 0.19 4.01 -11.76
N ALA A 138 -0.15 4.43 -12.98
CA ALA A 138 0.47 3.97 -14.21
C ALA A 138 1.99 4.21 -14.20
N ALA A 139 2.42 5.41 -13.83
CA ALA A 139 3.82 5.77 -13.66
C ALA A 139 4.51 4.97 -12.54
N THR A 140 3.82 4.74 -11.42
CA THR A 140 4.33 3.97 -10.29
C THR A 140 4.58 2.51 -10.64
N LEU A 141 3.61 1.89 -11.33
CA LEU A 141 3.60 0.47 -11.65
C LEU A 141 4.21 0.14 -13.02
N ARG A 142 4.60 1.17 -13.79
CA ARG A 142 5.16 1.10 -15.15
C ARG A 142 4.26 0.32 -16.12
N ILE A 143 2.99 0.72 -16.19
CA ILE A 143 1.96 0.17 -17.08
C ILE A 143 1.13 1.30 -17.71
N SER A 144 0.28 1.00 -18.69
CA SER A 144 -0.56 2.02 -19.32
C SER A 144 -1.73 2.43 -18.41
N PRO A 145 -2.26 3.67 -18.52
CA PRO A 145 -3.47 4.10 -17.83
C PRO A 145 -4.69 3.21 -18.12
N GLY A 146 -4.81 2.70 -19.35
CA GLY A 146 -5.86 1.75 -19.73
C GLY A 146 -5.75 0.43 -18.96
N THR A 147 -4.53 -0.11 -18.81
CA THR A 147 -4.27 -1.29 -17.99
C THR A 147 -4.62 -1.06 -16.51
N VAL A 148 -4.33 0.14 -15.97
CA VAL A 148 -4.73 0.49 -14.60
C VAL A 148 -6.25 0.47 -14.44
N LYS A 149 -6.99 1.14 -15.34
CA LYS A 149 -8.46 1.17 -15.31
C LYS A 149 -9.05 -0.24 -15.38
N ARG A 150 -8.50 -1.10 -16.25
CA ARG A 150 -8.91 -2.51 -16.33
C ARG A 150 -8.69 -3.23 -15.00
N TYR A 151 -7.49 -3.15 -14.41
CA TYR A 151 -7.21 -3.81 -13.14
C TYR A 151 -8.06 -3.30 -11.97
N LEU A 152 -8.40 -2.00 -11.96
CA LEU A 152 -9.34 -1.45 -10.99
C LEU A 152 -10.75 -2.03 -11.17
N SER A 153 -11.23 -2.09 -12.42
CA SER A 153 -12.54 -2.69 -12.74
C SER A 153 -12.59 -4.16 -12.36
N ASP A 154 -11.60 -4.94 -12.78
CA ASP A 154 -11.51 -6.38 -12.52
C ASP A 154 -11.41 -6.66 -11.01
N GLY A 155 -10.62 -5.85 -10.28
CA GLY A 155 -10.47 -5.97 -8.83
C GLY A 155 -11.75 -5.64 -8.07
N LEU A 156 -12.42 -4.54 -8.41
CA LEU A 156 -13.69 -4.15 -7.78
C LEU A 156 -14.79 -5.17 -8.05
N ALA A 157 -14.87 -5.71 -9.27
CA ALA A 157 -15.86 -6.74 -9.62
C ALA A 157 -15.65 -8.00 -8.78
N LYS A 158 -14.40 -8.44 -8.58
CA LYS A 158 -14.08 -9.60 -7.73
C LYS A 158 -14.41 -9.36 -6.26
N MET A 159 -14.10 -8.18 -5.74
CA MET A 159 -14.47 -7.81 -4.37
C MET A 159 -15.99 -7.73 -4.19
N ALA A 160 -16.72 -7.23 -5.18
CA ALA A 160 -18.18 -7.17 -5.14
C ALA A 160 -18.83 -8.55 -5.18
N ILE A 161 -18.32 -9.47 -6.01
CA ILE A 161 -18.76 -10.88 -6.03
C ILE A 161 -18.58 -11.51 -4.65
N ALA A 162 -17.41 -11.33 -4.04
CA ALA A 162 -17.17 -11.92 -2.73
C ALA A 162 -17.99 -11.29 -1.60
N LEU A 163 -18.24 -9.97 -1.65
CA LEU A 163 -19.14 -9.29 -0.72
C LEU A 163 -20.61 -9.70 -0.92
N ALA A 164 -21.01 -10.08 -2.12
CA ALA A 164 -22.36 -10.57 -2.41
C ALA A 164 -22.58 -12.01 -1.91
N ASP A 165 -21.53 -12.83 -1.85
CA ASP A 165 -21.58 -14.20 -1.32
C ASP A 165 -21.69 -14.24 0.22
N ASP A 166 -21.39 -13.14 0.94
CA ASP A 166 -21.40 -13.04 2.41
C ASP A 166 -22.55 -12.16 3.00
N GLY A 167 -23.64 -11.99 2.23
CA GLY A 167 -24.88 -11.34 2.67
C GLY A 167 -24.95 -9.83 2.36
N THR A 168 -26.17 -9.35 2.13
CA THR A 168 -26.53 -8.08 1.47
C THR A 168 -25.75 -6.83 1.94
N VAL A 169 -25.16 -6.15 0.95
CA VAL A 169 -24.25 -5.00 1.01
C VAL A 169 -24.90 -3.72 1.58
N GLU A 170 -26.22 -3.58 1.50
CA GLU A 170 -26.95 -2.36 1.89
C GLU A 170 -27.00 -2.12 3.41
N ASP A 171 -26.88 -3.17 4.23
CA ASP A 171 -27.05 -3.07 5.69
C ASP A 171 -25.75 -2.70 6.45
N ARG A 172 -24.58 -2.86 5.81
CA ARG A 172 -23.25 -2.67 6.45
C ARG A 172 -22.52 -1.38 6.04
N LEU A 173 -22.92 -0.76 4.93
CA LEU A 173 -22.32 0.49 4.43
C LEU A 173 -22.91 1.76 5.07
N GLY A 174 -23.92 1.61 5.93
CA GLY A 174 -24.39 2.66 6.83
C GLY A 174 -23.42 2.84 8.01
N THR A 175 -22.68 3.95 8.01
CA THR A 175 -21.88 4.49 9.14
C THR A 175 -20.40 4.10 9.23
N ALA A 176 -19.70 3.91 8.11
CA ALA A 176 -18.26 4.18 8.09
C ALA A 176 -18.03 5.63 7.63
N ALA A 177 -18.13 6.58 8.57
CA ALA A 177 -17.57 7.91 8.38
C ALA A 177 -16.10 7.77 7.89
N PRO A 178 -15.67 8.56 6.90
CA PRO A 178 -14.31 8.46 6.40
C PRO A 178 -13.35 8.69 7.56
N ALA A 179 -12.57 7.67 7.92
CA ALA A 179 -11.43 7.87 8.80
C ALA A 179 -10.57 8.97 8.16
N ALA A 180 -10.57 10.12 8.82
CA ALA A 180 -10.08 11.38 8.30
C ALA A 180 -8.73 11.18 7.59
N SER A 181 -8.75 11.39 6.28
CA SER A 181 -7.54 11.48 5.47
C SER A 181 -6.72 12.68 5.98
N PRO A 182 -5.43 12.51 6.34
CA PRO A 182 -4.56 13.62 6.72
C PRO A 182 -4.31 14.66 5.59
N ARG A 183 -5.03 14.59 4.45
CA ARG A 183 -4.96 15.56 3.36
C ARG A 183 -5.89 16.77 3.55
N GLU A 184 -6.84 16.74 4.50
CA GLU A 184 -7.77 17.85 4.72
C GLU A 184 -7.11 19.08 5.38
N GLY A 185 -6.09 18.87 6.22
CA GLY A 185 -5.31 19.97 6.84
C GLY A 185 -4.42 20.75 5.85
N ARG A 186 -4.06 20.18 4.70
CA ARG A 186 -3.12 20.82 3.74
C ARG A 186 -3.79 21.73 2.72
N ARG A 187 -5.11 21.61 2.49
CA ARG A 187 -5.87 22.54 1.64
C ARG A 187 -6.28 23.81 2.37
N ALA A 188 -6.44 23.76 3.70
CA ALA A 188 -6.71 24.93 4.52
C ALA A 188 -5.46 25.83 4.68
N ALA A 189 -4.28 25.24 4.93
CA ALA A 189 -3.04 26.00 5.12
C ALA A 189 -2.58 26.78 3.87
N ARG A 190 -2.75 26.21 2.66
CA ARG A 190 -2.38 26.90 1.41
C ARG A 190 -3.30 28.07 1.02
N ARG A 191 -4.53 28.15 1.55
CA ARG A 191 -5.45 29.27 1.28
C ARG A 191 -5.25 30.45 2.24
N GLU A 192 -4.67 30.22 3.41
CA GLU A 192 -4.36 31.26 4.39
C GLU A 192 -3.07 32.02 4.06
N GLU A 193 -2.08 31.31 3.49
CA GLU A 193 -0.78 31.88 3.12
C GLU A 193 -0.87 32.81 1.89
N ASP A 194 -1.72 32.47 0.90
CA ASP A 194 -1.99 33.31 -0.28
C ASP A 194 -2.75 34.62 0.03
N ARG A 195 -3.41 34.70 1.20
CA ARG A 195 -4.12 35.92 1.64
C ARG A 195 -3.23 36.90 2.39
N ARG A 196 -2.13 36.44 3.01
CA ARG A 196 -1.20 37.29 3.77
C ARG A 196 -0.06 37.86 2.93
N GLY A 197 0.10 37.43 1.68
CA GLY A 197 1.10 37.95 0.73
C GLY A 197 0.63 39.07 -0.18
N ARG A 198 -0.55 39.66 0.05
CA ARG A 198 -1.13 40.72 -0.81
C ARG A 198 -1.67 41.91 -0.02
N VAL A 199 -0.92 42.36 0.99
CA VAL A 199 -1.06 43.69 1.61
C VAL A 199 0.31 44.30 1.75
#